data_AF-A0A3N5NPE2-F1
#
_entry.id   AF-A0A3N5NPE2-F1
#
_cell.length_a   1.000
_cell.length_b   1.000
_cell.length_c   1.000
_cell.angle_alpha   90.00
_cell.angle_beta   90.00
_cell.angle_gamma   90.00
#
_symmetry.space_group_name_H-M   'P 1'
#
loop_
_entity.id
_entity.type
_entity.pdbx_description
1 polymer ?
#
loop_
_entity_poly.entity_id
_entity_poly.type
_entity_poly.pdbx_seq_one_letter_code
_entity_poly.pdbx_strand_id
1 'polypeptide(L)'
;MADLLSIAQDKGLFRDRYWHILMHYEKTLFGVKSNVDDPSFFLSPDGKTNPQAELEATISTLFQEDDKAAEPYVCRFYGRFMWLKQALMVDSETYAGRVCGDIDNIVPVSATLVFPAYYMNNPASMFGHTLLTINTEYKNRRLAYAINYAAQADNTVDGLSFAVNGLFGLYKGYYSVEPYYKKIQEYGDIHHRDIWEYTLNLTPEELKRLIRHVKEFNGVYTDYFFFDENCSFNLLFLIEAARPSADLVSQFKGPVVLPLDTIKAIKSAGLIMDETFRPSKVTRIRHLIEALDDPAIDSATGIIMGRISPMDLGVTPVPHPLDQQAKILDLSAEQLQYLYVKKTIDKKTYQERFLKTLKARSRLGVMSAEDAKKIPVPPQPERGHDS
;
A
#
# COMPACT_ATOMS: atom_id res chain seq x y z
N MET A 1 22.93 -16.86 28.61
CA MET A 1 21.45 -16.96 28.54
C MET A 1 20.77 -16.51 29.84
N ALA A 2 21.05 -17.10 31.00
CA ALA A 2 20.43 -16.72 32.27
C ALA A 2 20.57 -15.21 32.61
N ASP A 3 21.73 -14.63 32.29
CA ASP A 3 22.00 -13.20 32.49
C ASP A 3 21.09 -12.29 31.65
N LEU A 4 20.90 -12.60 30.36
CA LEU A 4 20.00 -11.82 29.47
C LEU A 4 18.54 -11.87 29.90
N LEU A 5 18.08 -13.01 30.41
CA LEU A 5 16.72 -13.16 30.93
C LEU A 5 16.53 -12.34 32.21
N SER A 6 17.51 -12.34 33.11
CA SER A 6 17.50 -11.48 34.31
C SER A 6 17.41 -10.00 33.93
N ILE A 7 18.26 -9.55 33.00
CA ILE A 7 18.24 -8.15 32.51
C ILE A 7 16.86 -7.80 31.92
N ALA A 8 16.26 -8.70 31.13
CA ALA A 8 14.95 -8.47 30.53
C ALA A 8 13.84 -8.33 31.59
N GLN A 9 13.90 -9.14 32.64
CA GLN A 9 12.97 -9.10 33.76
C GLN A 9 13.15 -7.83 34.60
N ASP A 10 14.38 -7.47 34.95
CA ASP A 10 14.71 -6.27 35.72
C ASP A 10 14.28 -4.99 35.01
N LYS A 11 14.45 -4.94 33.69
CA LYS A 11 13.98 -3.83 32.84
C LYS A 11 12.47 -3.88 32.57
N GLY A 12 11.78 -4.96 32.93
CA GLY A 12 10.36 -5.14 32.66
C GLY A 12 10.02 -5.14 31.16
N LEU A 13 10.90 -5.65 30.31
CA LEU A 13 10.76 -5.57 28.84
C LEU A 13 9.48 -6.22 28.31
N PHE A 14 8.90 -7.18 29.04
CA PHE A 14 7.63 -7.81 28.67
C PHE A 14 6.43 -6.85 28.77
N ARG A 15 6.59 -5.71 29.44
CA ARG A 15 5.63 -4.60 29.52
C ARG A 15 6.01 -3.43 28.61
N ASP A 16 7.15 -3.51 27.92
CA ASP A 16 7.60 -2.46 27.02
C ASP A 16 6.58 -2.26 25.90
N ARG A 17 6.26 -1.01 25.60
CA ARG A 17 5.25 -0.68 24.60
C ARG A 17 5.65 -1.19 23.21
N TYR A 18 6.93 -1.11 22.87
CA TYR A 18 7.42 -1.57 21.57
C TYR A 18 7.33 -3.08 21.43
N TRP A 19 7.56 -3.82 22.51
CA TRP A 19 7.31 -5.27 22.53
C TRP A 19 5.86 -5.60 22.20
N HIS A 20 4.93 -4.84 22.78
CA HIS A 20 3.50 -5.02 22.52
C HIS A 20 3.12 -4.69 21.09
N ILE A 21 3.70 -3.64 20.50
CA ILE A 21 3.52 -3.34 19.07
C ILE A 21 4.04 -4.48 18.20
N LEU A 22 5.27 -4.97 18.44
CA LEU A 22 5.87 -6.02 17.62
C LEU A 22 5.06 -7.32 17.67
N MET A 23 4.40 -7.60 18.79
CA MET A 23 3.55 -8.80 18.94
C MET A 23 2.09 -8.56 18.54
N HIS A 24 1.73 -7.34 18.14
CA HIS A 24 0.34 -6.91 17.90
C HIS A 24 -0.57 -7.18 19.11
N TYR A 25 -0.06 -6.95 20.33
CA TYR A 25 -0.84 -7.12 21.56
C TYR A 25 -1.81 -5.97 21.75
N GLU A 26 -3.05 -6.33 22.06
CA GLU A 26 -4.09 -5.42 22.50
C GLU A 26 -4.61 -5.76 23.89
N LYS A 27 -5.15 -4.76 24.57
CA LYS A 27 -5.77 -4.93 25.88
C LYS A 27 -7.15 -5.57 25.72
N THR A 28 -7.39 -6.63 26.47
CA THR A 28 -8.68 -7.31 26.58
C THR A 28 -9.22 -7.16 28.00
N LEU A 29 -10.46 -7.61 28.24
CA LEU A 29 -11.05 -7.64 29.60
C LEU A 29 -10.25 -8.51 30.59
N PHE A 30 -9.46 -9.47 30.10
CA PHE A 30 -8.76 -10.46 30.91
C PHE A 30 -7.23 -10.32 30.87
N GLY A 31 -6.70 -9.25 30.27
CA GLY A 31 -5.26 -9.04 30.16
C GLY A 31 -4.88 -8.48 28.78
N VAL A 32 -3.90 -9.11 28.12
CA VAL A 32 -3.52 -8.78 26.75
C VAL A 32 -3.61 -10.02 25.85
N LYS A 33 -3.91 -9.79 24.57
CA LYS A 33 -3.98 -10.84 23.55
C LYS A 33 -3.45 -10.29 22.24
N SER A 34 -2.69 -11.09 21.51
CA SER A 34 -2.20 -10.72 20.19
C SER A 34 -3.29 -10.91 19.15
N ASN A 35 -3.38 -9.96 18.22
CA ASN A 35 -4.24 -10.05 17.04
C ASN A 35 -3.65 -10.98 15.97
N VAL A 36 -2.49 -11.59 16.23
CA VAL A 36 -1.93 -12.63 15.36
C VAL A 36 -2.51 -14.00 15.69
N ASP A 37 -3.09 -14.65 14.68
CA ASP A 37 -3.76 -15.95 14.84
C ASP A 37 -2.90 -17.14 14.49
N ASP A 38 -1.87 -16.96 13.66
CA ASP A 38 -0.93 -18.02 13.30
C ASP A 38 -0.03 -18.42 14.49
N PRO A 39 -0.12 -19.67 14.98
CA PRO A 39 0.73 -20.13 16.08
C PRO A 39 2.22 -20.07 15.77
N SER A 40 2.62 -20.14 14.49
CA SER A 40 4.02 -20.09 14.07
C SER A 40 4.66 -18.72 14.24
N PHE A 41 3.87 -17.67 14.49
CA PHE A 41 4.39 -16.35 14.81
C PHE A 41 5.01 -16.28 16.21
N PHE A 42 4.57 -17.15 17.13
CA PHE A 42 5.03 -17.17 18.51
C PHE A 42 6.11 -18.24 18.70
N LEU A 43 7.13 -17.90 19.48
CA LEU A 43 8.17 -18.83 19.91
C LEU A 43 7.77 -19.57 21.19
N SER A 44 6.84 -19.01 21.97
CA SER A 44 6.21 -19.66 23.11
C SER A 44 4.82 -20.21 22.75
N PRO A 45 4.45 -21.41 23.20
CA PRO A 45 3.08 -21.93 23.06
C PRO A 45 2.00 -21.00 23.65
N ASP A 46 2.33 -20.27 24.71
CA ASP A 46 1.43 -19.31 25.38
C ASP A 46 1.61 -17.88 24.86
N GLY A 47 2.46 -17.68 23.85
CA GLY A 47 2.92 -16.37 23.42
C GLY A 47 1.79 -15.46 22.95
N LYS A 48 0.67 -16.00 22.45
CA LYS A 48 -0.49 -15.21 22.06
C LYS A 48 -1.12 -14.41 23.20
N THR A 49 -0.98 -14.85 24.46
CA THR A 49 -1.63 -14.21 25.63
C THR A 49 -0.67 -13.91 26.79
N ASN A 50 0.59 -14.36 26.68
CA ASN A 50 1.60 -14.16 27.70
C ASN A 50 2.85 -13.47 27.11
N PRO A 51 2.89 -12.11 27.15
CA PRO A 51 4.02 -11.34 26.64
C PRO A 51 5.36 -11.69 27.29
N GLN A 52 5.34 -12.13 28.54
CA GLN A 52 6.56 -12.53 29.25
C GLN A 52 7.09 -13.85 28.73
N ALA A 53 6.22 -14.86 28.61
CA ALA A 53 6.63 -16.16 28.07
C ALA A 53 7.14 -16.04 26.62
N GLU A 54 6.49 -15.22 25.79
CA GLU A 54 6.98 -14.97 24.41
C GLU A 54 8.33 -14.25 24.40
N LEU A 55 8.53 -13.28 25.28
CA LEU A 55 9.79 -12.55 25.36
C LEU A 55 10.94 -13.48 25.79
N GLU A 56 10.72 -14.28 26.83
CA GLU A 56 11.72 -15.22 27.36
C GLU A 56 12.08 -16.30 26.32
N ALA A 57 11.08 -16.83 25.60
CA ALA A 57 11.30 -17.74 24.48
C ALA A 57 12.07 -17.06 23.35
N THR A 58 11.69 -15.83 22.99
CA THR A 58 12.38 -15.03 21.95
C THR A 58 13.84 -14.80 22.31
N ILE A 59 14.14 -14.40 23.55
CA ILE A 59 15.52 -14.20 23.99
C ILE A 59 16.29 -15.52 23.93
N SER A 60 15.70 -16.60 24.43
CA SER A 60 16.34 -17.92 24.46
C SER A 60 16.66 -18.45 23.06
N THR A 61 15.75 -18.26 22.08
CA THR A 61 15.95 -18.70 20.70
C THR A 61 16.92 -17.80 19.92
N LEU A 62 16.77 -16.47 20.02
CA LEU A 62 17.54 -15.53 19.21
C LEU A 62 18.96 -15.28 19.74
N PHE A 63 19.19 -15.50 21.04
CA PHE A 63 20.47 -15.28 21.72
C PHE A 63 21.09 -16.58 22.29
N GLN A 64 20.66 -17.76 21.80
CA GLN A 64 21.32 -19.04 22.08
C GLN A 64 22.79 -19.04 21.61
N GLU A 65 23.61 -19.94 22.14
CA GLU A 65 25.06 -20.00 21.86
C GLU A 65 25.37 -20.52 20.44
N ASP A 66 24.59 -21.46 19.92
CA ASP A 66 24.78 -22.00 18.57
C ASP A 66 24.26 -21.02 17.51
N ASP A 67 25.18 -20.33 16.84
CA ASP A 67 24.87 -19.39 15.75
C ASP A 67 24.10 -20.04 14.59
N LYS A 68 24.43 -21.29 14.24
CA LYS A 68 23.75 -21.99 13.12
C LYS A 68 22.33 -22.36 13.49
N ALA A 69 22.09 -22.73 14.75
CA ALA A 69 20.75 -22.98 15.24
C ALA A 69 19.91 -21.69 15.35
N ALA A 70 20.56 -20.54 15.65
CA ALA A 70 19.90 -19.24 15.76
C ALA A 70 19.55 -18.60 14.42
N GLU A 71 20.39 -18.81 13.39
CA GLU A 71 20.33 -18.10 12.10
C GLU A 71 18.92 -18.07 11.45
N PRO A 72 18.17 -19.19 11.33
CA PRO A 72 16.84 -19.16 10.73
C PRO A 72 15.85 -18.27 11.50
N TYR A 73 15.94 -18.28 12.83
CA TYR A 73 15.07 -17.50 13.71
C TYR A 73 15.46 -16.02 13.73
N VAL A 74 16.75 -15.70 13.70
CA VAL A 74 17.24 -14.32 13.60
C VAL A 74 16.70 -13.65 12.34
N CYS A 75 16.76 -14.32 11.19
CA CYS A 75 16.28 -13.72 9.94
C CYS A 75 14.75 -13.70 9.84
N ARG A 76 14.06 -14.68 10.45
CA ARG A 76 12.58 -14.66 10.57
C ARG A 76 12.11 -13.51 11.46
N PHE A 77 12.71 -13.33 12.64
CA PHE A 77 12.32 -12.37 13.67
C PHE A 77 13.34 -11.23 13.81
N TYR A 78 13.74 -10.67 12.66
CA TYR A 78 14.85 -9.73 12.61
C TYR A 78 14.51 -8.37 13.25
N GLY A 79 13.23 -7.98 13.26
CA GLY A 79 12.76 -6.79 13.99
C GLY A 79 12.93 -6.95 15.51
N ARG A 80 12.44 -8.07 16.05
CA ARG A 80 12.59 -8.47 17.46
C ARG A 80 14.06 -8.57 17.84
N PHE A 81 14.89 -9.22 17.02
CA PHE A 81 16.32 -9.36 17.24
C PHE A 81 17.01 -8.00 17.37
N MET A 82 16.81 -7.11 16.39
CA MET A 82 17.47 -5.80 16.36
C MET A 82 17.03 -4.90 17.53
N TRP A 83 15.76 -4.97 17.93
CA TRP A 83 15.29 -4.28 19.13
C TRP A 83 15.89 -4.86 20.41
N LEU A 84 15.88 -6.18 20.58
CA LEU A 84 16.43 -6.83 21.77
C LEU A 84 17.93 -6.57 21.93
N LYS A 85 18.70 -6.51 20.84
CA LYS A 85 20.13 -6.12 20.92
C LYS A 85 20.30 -4.77 21.64
N GLN A 86 19.45 -3.80 21.32
CA GLN A 86 19.49 -2.46 21.92
C GLN A 86 18.91 -2.47 23.34
N ALA A 87 17.74 -3.08 23.54
CA ALA A 87 17.03 -3.09 24.81
C ALA A 87 17.81 -3.83 25.92
N LEU A 88 18.47 -4.94 25.57
CA LEU A 88 19.30 -5.73 26.47
C LEU A 88 20.72 -5.18 26.63
N MET A 89 21.13 -4.21 25.80
CA MET A 89 22.49 -3.65 25.77
C MET A 89 23.56 -4.75 25.58
N VAL A 90 23.30 -5.70 24.70
CA VAL A 90 24.25 -6.79 24.44
C VAL A 90 25.49 -6.24 23.73
N ASP A 91 26.63 -6.90 23.97
CA ASP A 91 27.84 -6.60 23.21
C ASP A 91 27.60 -6.84 21.70
N SER A 92 27.89 -5.81 20.91
CA SER A 92 27.64 -5.83 19.48
C SER A 92 28.56 -6.81 18.75
N GLU A 93 29.76 -7.04 19.24
CA GLU A 93 30.75 -7.94 18.62
C GLU A 93 30.33 -9.40 18.76
N THR A 94 29.85 -9.79 19.95
CA THR A 94 29.33 -11.13 20.25
C THR A 94 28.27 -11.60 19.24
N TYR A 95 27.42 -10.69 18.76
CA TYR A 95 26.32 -11.00 17.82
C TYR A 95 26.45 -10.29 16.47
N ALA A 96 27.67 -9.94 16.05
CA ALA A 96 27.91 -9.23 14.79
C ALA A 96 27.60 -10.09 13.55
N GLY A 97 27.83 -11.40 13.62
CA GLY A 97 27.58 -12.35 12.52
C GLY A 97 26.10 -12.67 12.29
N ARG A 98 25.21 -12.30 13.21
CA ARG A 98 23.77 -12.59 13.13
C ARG A 98 23.07 -11.50 12.33
N VAL A 99 23.00 -11.72 11.02
CA VAL A 99 22.41 -10.77 10.05
C VAL A 99 21.39 -11.45 9.14
N CYS A 100 20.38 -10.70 8.73
CA CYS A 100 19.42 -11.14 7.72
C CYS A 100 19.70 -10.38 6.43
N GLY A 101 20.57 -10.94 5.57
CA GLY A 101 21.08 -10.27 4.37
C GLY A 101 19.99 -9.75 3.42
N ASP A 102 18.88 -10.48 3.31
CA ASP A 102 17.73 -10.07 2.49
C ASP A 102 17.11 -8.74 2.91
N ILE A 103 17.21 -8.39 4.20
CA ILE A 103 16.60 -7.20 4.79
C ILE A 103 17.63 -6.11 5.03
N ASP A 104 18.81 -6.45 5.54
CA ASP A 104 19.80 -5.44 5.93
C ASP A 104 20.42 -4.71 4.73
N ASN A 105 20.45 -5.36 3.56
CA ASN A 105 20.90 -4.77 2.29
C ASN A 105 19.86 -3.81 1.66
N ILE A 106 18.64 -3.74 2.20
CA ILE A 106 17.60 -2.84 1.68
C ILE A 106 17.85 -1.44 2.24
N VAL A 107 18.08 -0.48 1.34
CA VAL A 107 18.20 0.95 1.66
C VAL A 107 16.88 1.66 1.31
N PRO A 108 15.95 1.83 2.27
CA PRO A 108 14.70 2.55 2.03
C PRO A 108 14.91 4.05 2.03
N VAL A 109 14.18 4.72 1.13
CA VAL A 109 14.23 6.17 0.91
C VAL A 109 12.96 6.84 1.43
N SER A 110 11.79 6.22 1.22
CA SER A 110 10.51 6.79 1.66
C SER A 110 9.43 5.72 1.77
N ALA A 111 8.45 5.94 2.64
CA ALA A 111 7.20 5.21 2.65
C ALA A 111 6.04 6.12 2.21
N THR A 112 5.06 5.57 1.48
CA THR A 112 3.87 6.31 1.05
C THR A 112 2.65 5.43 1.22
N LEU A 113 1.69 5.92 2.02
CA LEU A 113 0.37 5.31 2.15
C LEU A 113 -0.46 5.67 0.91
N VAL A 114 -1.00 4.67 0.24
CA VAL A 114 -1.76 4.82 -1.00
C VAL A 114 -3.20 4.43 -0.73
N PHE A 115 -4.13 5.31 -1.11
CA PHE A 115 -5.56 5.14 -0.96
C PHE A 115 -6.25 5.26 -2.32
N PRO A 116 -6.56 4.13 -2.98
CA PRO A 116 -7.48 4.12 -4.11
C PRO A 116 -8.90 4.44 -3.64
N ALA A 117 -9.45 5.53 -4.15
CA ALA A 117 -10.75 6.05 -3.76
C ALA A 117 -11.90 5.05 -4.03
N TYR A 118 -13.06 5.35 -3.44
CA TYR A 118 -14.26 4.51 -3.43
C TYR A 118 -14.65 3.93 -4.80
N TYR A 119 -15.17 2.71 -4.79
CA TYR A 119 -15.76 2.10 -5.98
C TYR A 119 -17.11 1.50 -5.62
N MET A 120 -18.12 2.35 -5.77
CA MET A 120 -19.51 2.05 -5.48
C MET A 120 -20.04 0.84 -6.27
N ASN A 121 -19.41 0.51 -7.41
CA ASN A 121 -19.80 -0.60 -8.27
C ASN A 121 -19.25 -1.97 -7.80
N ASN A 122 -18.52 -2.06 -6.68
CA ASN A 122 -18.16 -3.32 -6.05
C ASN A 122 -18.29 -3.22 -4.52
N PRO A 123 -19.24 -3.95 -3.89
CA PRO A 123 -19.42 -3.96 -2.43
C PRO A 123 -18.13 -4.26 -1.66
N ALA A 124 -17.29 -5.17 -2.15
CA ALA A 124 -16.04 -5.57 -1.50
C ALA A 124 -14.94 -4.49 -1.55
N SER A 125 -15.16 -3.38 -2.23
CA SER A 125 -14.23 -2.24 -2.29
C SER A 125 -14.93 -0.89 -2.18
N MET A 126 -16.17 -0.91 -1.67
CA MET A 126 -17.04 0.24 -1.60
C MET A 126 -16.47 1.33 -0.70
N PHE A 127 -15.76 0.96 0.37
CA PHE A 127 -15.13 1.87 1.33
C PHE A 127 -13.67 2.23 0.99
N GLY A 128 -13.17 1.78 -0.16
CA GLY A 128 -11.75 1.86 -0.51
C GLY A 128 -10.90 0.84 0.25
N HIS A 129 -9.60 0.91 0.06
CA HIS A 129 -8.60 0.15 0.83
C HIS A 129 -7.31 0.97 0.86
N THR A 130 -6.39 0.62 1.75
CA THR A 130 -5.07 1.23 1.79
C THR A 130 -3.99 0.19 1.52
N LEU A 131 -2.88 0.65 0.97
CA LEU A 131 -1.65 -0.12 0.83
C LEU A 131 -0.46 0.79 1.13
N LEU A 132 0.66 0.22 1.56
CA LEU A 132 1.88 0.98 1.80
C LEU A 132 2.87 0.73 0.67
N THR A 133 3.56 1.76 0.20
CA THR A 133 4.64 1.62 -0.77
C THR A 133 5.96 2.04 -0.17
N ILE A 134 7.02 1.29 -0.46
CA ILE A 134 8.39 1.56 -0.04
C ILE A 134 9.23 1.83 -1.28
N ASN A 135 9.80 3.02 -1.35
CA ASN A 135 10.81 3.37 -2.35
C ASN A 135 12.20 3.06 -1.78
N THR A 136 13.07 2.53 -2.63
CA THR A 136 14.47 2.22 -2.30
C THR A 136 15.42 2.97 -3.25
N GLU A 137 16.71 3.02 -2.92
CA GLU A 137 17.71 3.79 -3.68
C GLU A 137 18.01 3.21 -5.09
N TYR A 138 17.59 1.97 -5.38
CA TYR A 138 17.91 1.32 -6.66
C TYR A 138 17.31 2.03 -7.89
N LYS A 139 18.14 2.16 -8.94
CA LYS A 139 18.02 3.00 -10.16
C LYS A 139 16.71 2.94 -10.97
N ASN A 140 15.78 2.05 -10.67
CA ASN A 140 14.50 2.00 -11.38
C ASN A 140 13.37 2.33 -10.41
N ARG A 141 13.01 3.63 -10.35
CA ARG A 141 11.81 4.18 -9.67
C ARG A 141 10.50 3.41 -9.96
N ARG A 142 10.49 2.57 -11.01
CA ARG A 142 9.37 1.68 -11.40
C ARG A 142 9.26 0.39 -10.56
N LEU A 143 10.17 0.14 -9.62
CA LEU A 143 10.22 -1.07 -8.78
C LEU A 143 10.06 -0.75 -7.29
N ALA A 144 9.26 0.25 -6.93
CA ALA A 144 8.80 0.38 -5.55
C ALA A 144 8.09 -0.90 -5.11
N TYR A 145 8.21 -1.27 -3.84
CA TYR A 145 7.51 -2.42 -3.28
C TYR A 145 6.20 -1.95 -2.65
N ALA A 146 5.10 -2.59 -3.01
CA ALA A 146 3.81 -2.42 -2.37
C ALA A 146 3.63 -3.50 -1.31
N ILE A 147 3.45 -3.07 -0.06
CA ILE A 147 3.05 -3.88 1.06
C ILE A 147 1.52 -3.77 1.14
N ASN A 148 0.85 -4.88 0.93
CA ASN A 148 -0.59 -4.98 1.02
C ASN A 148 -0.97 -5.96 2.14
N TYR A 149 -2.18 -5.83 2.66
CA TYR A 149 -2.78 -6.85 3.53
C TYR A 149 -4.12 -7.24 2.93
N ALA A 150 -4.31 -8.54 2.67
CA ALA A 150 -5.52 -9.02 1.99
C ALA A 150 -5.94 -10.40 2.49
N ALA A 151 -7.24 -10.64 2.49
CA ALA A 151 -7.82 -11.96 2.67
C ALA A 151 -7.43 -12.89 1.51
N GLN A 152 -6.97 -14.08 1.84
CA GLN A 152 -6.83 -15.17 0.88
C GLN A 152 -8.11 -16.00 0.90
N ALA A 153 -8.95 -15.83 -0.12
CA ALA A 153 -10.14 -16.66 -0.32
C ALA A 153 -9.83 -17.78 -1.32
N ASP A 154 -10.28 -19.00 -1.02
CA ASP A 154 -10.25 -20.09 -2.00
C ASP A 154 -11.14 -19.72 -3.20
N ASN A 155 -10.64 -20.01 -4.41
CA ASN A 155 -11.27 -19.64 -5.68
C ASN A 155 -12.62 -20.35 -5.95
N THR A 156 -13.13 -21.11 -4.99
CA THR A 156 -14.34 -21.94 -5.06
C THR A 156 -15.52 -21.36 -4.30
N VAL A 157 -15.37 -20.23 -3.60
CA VAL A 157 -16.42 -19.66 -2.74
C VAL A 157 -17.36 -18.75 -3.56
N ASP A 158 -18.68 -18.97 -3.45
CA ASP A 158 -19.68 -18.10 -4.08
C ASP A 158 -19.75 -16.70 -3.44
N GLY A 159 -20.32 -15.71 -4.15
CA GLY A 159 -20.30 -14.31 -3.71
C GLY A 159 -21.05 -14.01 -2.40
N LEU A 160 -22.03 -14.83 -2.02
CA LEU A 160 -22.78 -14.67 -0.78
C LEU A 160 -22.00 -15.24 0.41
N SER A 161 -21.42 -16.43 0.24
CA SER A 161 -20.52 -17.06 1.21
C SER A 161 -19.26 -16.22 1.40
N PHE A 162 -18.78 -15.55 0.35
CA PHE A 162 -17.67 -14.58 0.46
C PHE A 162 -18.00 -13.39 1.36
N ALA A 163 -19.19 -12.80 1.20
CA ALA A 163 -19.62 -11.69 2.03
C ALA A 163 -19.86 -12.11 3.50
N VAL A 164 -20.49 -13.27 3.72
CA VAL A 164 -20.76 -13.83 5.05
C VAL A 164 -19.45 -14.22 5.75
N ASN A 165 -18.54 -14.92 5.07
CA ASN A 165 -17.29 -15.36 5.67
C ASN A 165 -16.39 -14.19 6.07
N GLY A 166 -16.29 -13.13 5.25
CA GLY A 166 -15.53 -11.95 5.63
C GLY A 166 -16.23 -11.05 6.65
N LEU A 167 -17.55 -11.18 6.84
CA LEU A 167 -18.27 -10.54 7.96
C LEU A 167 -17.91 -11.21 9.31
N PHE A 168 -17.68 -12.52 9.31
CA PHE A 168 -17.42 -13.32 10.51
C PHE A 168 -15.95 -13.68 10.73
N GLY A 169 -15.01 -13.11 9.96
CA GLY A 169 -13.58 -13.34 10.19
C GLY A 169 -13.05 -14.68 9.67
N LEU A 170 -13.80 -15.39 8.81
CA LEU A 170 -13.48 -16.76 8.40
C LEU A 170 -12.43 -16.84 7.29
N TYR A 171 -11.77 -15.73 6.97
CA TYR A 171 -10.67 -15.68 6.01
C TYR A 171 -9.35 -15.44 6.72
N LYS A 172 -8.29 -16.07 6.21
CA LYS A 172 -6.93 -15.76 6.64
C LYS A 172 -6.42 -14.55 5.85
N GLY A 173 -6.07 -13.49 6.57
CA GLY A 173 -5.39 -12.33 6.02
C GLY A 173 -3.89 -12.48 6.09
N TYR A 174 -3.18 -11.98 5.07
CA TYR A 174 -1.72 -12.00 5.01
C TYR A 174 -1.17 -10.68 4.51
N TYR A 175 0.00 -10.31 5.04
CA TYR A 175 0.83 -9.30 4.40
C TYR A 175 1.49 -9.88 3.15
N SER A 176 1.47 -9.11 2.06
CA SER A 176 2.16 -9.46 0.81
C SER A 176 3.00 -8.30 0.32
N VAL A 177 4.16 -8.62 -0.26
CA VAL A 177 5.09 -7.64 -0.84
C VAL A 177 5.17 -7.89 -2.34
N GLU A 178 4.65 -6.97 -3.14
CA GLU A 178 4.59 -7.08 -4.60
C GLU A 178 5.17 -5.84 -5.29
N PRO A 179 5.63 -5.93 -6.57
CA PRO A 179 6.03 -4.75 -7.32
C PRO A 179 4.88 -3.75 -7.50
N TYR A 180 5.06 -2.51 -7.07
CA TYR A 180 4.01 -1.48 -7.03
C TYR A 180 3.41 -1.15 -8.40
N TYR A 181 4.21 -1.23 -9.48
CA TYR A 181 3.70 -0.96 -10.83
C TYR A 181 2.53 -1.87 -11.23
N LYS A 182 2.50 -3.11 -10.72
CA LYS A 182 1.39 -4.04 -10.96
C LYS A 182 0.09 -3.54 -10.29
N LYS A 183 0.21 -2.97 -9.09
CA LYS A 183 -0.93 -2.41 -8.33
C LYS A 183 -1.45 -1.12 -8.93
N ILE A 184 -0.59 -0.23 -9.44
CA ILE A 184 -1.04 0.97 -10.15
C ILE A 184 -1.85 0.57 -11.40
N GLN A 185 -1.37 -0.40 -12.18
CA GLN A 185 -2.08 -0.88 -13.36
C GLN A 185 -3.42 -1.52 -12.99
N GLU A 186 -3.48 -2.26 -11.88
CA GLU A 186 -4.71 -2.82 -11.34
C GLU A 186 -5.72 -1.71 -10.93
N TYR A 187 -5.33 -0.76 -10.07
CA TYR A 187 -6.27 0.21 -9.52
C TYR A 187 -6.58 1.40 -10.45
N GLY A 188 -5.55 1.99 -11.05
CA GLY A 188 -5.69 3.18 -11.89
C GLY A 188 -6.17 2.85 -13.30
N ASP A 189 -5.57 1.84 -13.93
CA ASP A 189 -5.89 1.49 -15.31
C ASP A 189 -7.08 0.53 -15.42
N ILE A 190 -7.18 -0.49 -14.56
CA ILE A 190 -8.24 -1.52 -14.67
C ILE A 190 -9.47 -1.16 -13.81
N HIS A 191 -9.29 -0.67 -12.59
CA HIS A 191 -10.40 -0.30 -11.71
C HIS A 191 -10.85 1.17 -11.86
N HIS A 192 -10.10 1.99 -12.58
CA HIS A 192 -10.47 3.38 -12.91
C HIS A 192 -10.70 4.25 -11.66
N ARG A 193 -9.91 4.03 -10.62
CA ARG A 193 -10.03 4.76 -9.36
C ARG A 193 -9.01 5.86 -9.29
N ASP A 194 -9.44 7.04 -8.85
CA ASP A 194 -8.52 8.08 -8.44
C ASP A 194 -7.76 7.61 -7.20
N ILE A 195 -6.50 8.03 -7.07
CA ILE A 195 -5.63 7.57 -5.99
C ILE A 195 -5.10 8.79 -5.25
N TRP A 196 -5.14 8.73 -3.92
CA TRP A 196 -4.43 9.64 -3.04
C TRP A 196 -3.18 8.96 -2.48
N GLU A 197 -2.05 9.65 -2.54
CA GLU A 197 -0.77 9.20 -2.02
C GLU A 197 -0.35 10.13 -0.88
N TYR A 198 -0.13 9.58 0.31
CA TYR A 198 0.31 10.30 1.50
C TYR A 198 1.74 9.87 1.83
N THR A 199 2.73 10.69 1.48
CA THR A 199 4.13 10.40 1.80
C THR A 199 4.34 10.58 3.30
N LEU A 200 4.87 9.54 3.95
CA LEU A 200 5.07 9.53 5.39
C LEU A 200 6.42 10.17 5.74
N ASN A 201 6.48 10.96 6.82
CA ASN A 201 7.70 11.61 7.31
C ASN A 201 8.57 10.69 8.18
N LEU A 202 8.71 9.42 7.80
CA LEU A 202 9.54 8.45 8.51
C LEU A 202 11.03 8.68 8.23
N THR A 203 11.84 8.61 9.29
CA THR A 203 13.30 8.65 9.20
C THR A 203 13.85 7.34 8.62
N PRO A 204 15.11 7.31 8.14
CA PRO A 204 15.72 6.08 7.63
C PRO A 204 15.68 4.91 8.62
N GLU A 205 15.89 5.17 9.91
CA GLU A 205 15.82 4.13 10.96
C GLU A 205 14.40 3.64 11.24
N GLU A 206 13.39 4.51 11.14
CA GLU A 206 11.99 4.12 11.22
C GLU A 206 11.57 3.26 10.00
N LEU A 207 12.03 3.63 8.80
CA LEU A 207 11.81 2.84 7.59
C LEU A 207 12.47 1.46 7.68
N LYS A 208 13.69 1.37 8.23
CA LYS A 208 14.34 0.08 8.50
C LYS A 208 13.55 -0.75 9.51
N ARG A 209 13.05 -0.16 10.60
CA ARG A 209 12.17 -0.85 11.56
C ARG A 209 10.92 -1.41 10.88
N LEU A 210 10.28 -0.61 10.03
CA LEU A 210 9.11 -1.03 9.25
C LEU A 210 9.42 -2.28 8.42
N ILE A 211 10.48 -2.25 7.61
CA ILE A 211 10.83 -3.37 6.70
C ILE A 211 11.22 -4.62 7.48
N ARG A 212 11.95 -4.45 8.59
CA ARG A 212 12.29 -5.56 9.49
C ARG A 212 11.04 -6.21 10.05
N HIS A 213 10.04 -5.41 10.45
CA HIS A 213 8.78 -5.93 10.98
C HIS A 213 7.93 -6.63 9.91
N VAL A 214 7.88 -6.08 8.69
CA VAL A 214 7.22 -6.73 7.54
C VAL A 214 7.78 -8.13 7.28
N LYS A 215 9.10 -8.34 7.44
CA LYS A 215 9.72 -9.66 7.29
C LYS A 215 9.17 -10.68 8.28
N GLU A 216 8.86 -10.27 9.51
CA GLU A 216 8.37 -11.15 10.58
C GLU A 216 6.97 -11.70 10.30
N PHE A 217 6.24 -11.03 9.42
CA PHE A 217 4.89 -11.39 8.99
C PHE A 217 4.87 -12.21 7.69
N ASN A 218 6.02 -12.59 7.14
CA ASN A 218 6.07 -13.38 5.92
C ASN A 218 5.44 -14.77 6.14
N GLY A 219 4.30 -15.01 5.51
CA GLY A 219 3.54 -16.26 5.63
C GLY A 219 2.80 -16.42 6.97
N VAL A 220 2.66 -15.35 7.75
CA VAL A 220 1.92 -15.33 9.02
C VAL A 220 0.52 -14.81 8.75
N TYR A 221 -0.49 -15.57 9.17
CA TYR A 221 -1.89 -15.15 9.07
C TYR A 221 -2.44 -14.50 10.34
N THR A 222 -3.39 -13.62 10.12
CA THR A 222 -4.31 -13.04 11.10
C THR A 222 -5.72 -13.22 10.56
N ASP A 223 -6.71 -13.45 11.42
CA ASP A 223 -8.09 -13.59 10.98
C ASP A 223 -8.54 -12.26 10.33
N TYR A 224 -9.22 -12.35 9.19
CA TYR A 224 -9.56 -11.19 8.38
C TYR A 224 -11.05 -10.90 8.48
N PHE A 225 -11.36 -9.76 9.07
CA PHE A 225 -12.70 -9.22 9.18
C PHE A 225 -12.85 -7.98 8.29
N PHE A 226 -13.97 -7.86 7.57
CA PHE A 226 -14.18 -6.73 6.66
C PHE A 226 -14.28 -5.38 7.37
N PHE A 227 -14.83 -5.36 8.59
CA PHE A 227 -15.16 -4.12 9.26
C PHE A 227 -14.09 -3.62 10.21
N ASP A 228 -13.30 -4.45 10.88
CA ASP A 228 -12.27 -4.04 11.85
C ASP A 228 -10.85 -4.46 11.43
N GLU A 229 -10.50 -5.75 11.51
CA GLU A 229 -9.16 -6.32 11.24
C GLU A 229 -8.84 -6.40 9.74
N ASN A 230 -9.22 -5.35 9.02
CA ASN A 230 -9.05 -5.21 7.58
C ASN A 230 -7.66 -4.67 7.21
N CYS A 231 -7.44 -4.51 5.91
CA CYS A 231 -6.22 -3.94 5.33
C CYS A 231 -5.74 -2.64 5.96
N SER A 232 -6.66 -1.73 6.28
CA SER A 232 -6.30 -0.40 6.75
C SER A 232 -5.89 -0.39 8.21
N PHE A 233 -6.52 -1.24 9.02
CA PHE A 233 -6.14 -1.44 10.42
C PHE A 233 -4.78 -2.13 10.55
N ASN A 234 -4.57 -3.23 9.82
CA ASN A 234 -3.31 -3.99 9.88
C ASN A 234 -2.09 -3.15 9.49
N LEU A 235 -2.23 -2.25 8.50
CA LEU A 235 -1.15 -1.31 8.15
C LEU A 235 -0.78 -0.34 9.28
N LEU A 236 -1.68 -0.04 10.23
CA LEU A 236 -1.36 0.80 11.39
C LEU A 236 -0.31 0.15 12.28
N PHE A 237 -0.35 -1.18 12.49
CA PHE A 237 0.69 -1.89 13.24
C PHE A 237 2.07 -1.73 12.58
N LEU A 238 2.15 -1.79 11.25
CA LEU A 238 3.41 -1.60 10.54
C LEU A 238 3.96 -0.17 10.68
N ILE A 239 3.08 0.82 10.55
CA ILE A 239 3.46 2.24 10.68
C ILE A 239 3.84 2.55 12.13
N GLU A 240 3.14 1.98 13.10
CA GLU A 240 3.44 2.18 14.52
C GLU A 240 4.69 1.42 14.96
N ALA A 241 4.99 0.25 14.38
CA ALA A 241 6.29 -0.41 14.55
C ALA A 241 7.44 0.46 14.00
N ALA A 242 7.18 1.24 12.95
CA ALA A 242 8.15 2.23 12.48
C ALA A 242 8.33 3.37 13.49
N ARG A 243 7.22 3.99 13.94
CA ARG A 243 7.19 5.10 14.91
C ARG A 243 6.27 4.79 16.11
N PRO A 244 6.82 4.21 17.19
CA PRO A 244 6.01 3.79 18.35
C PRO A 244 5.31 4.92 19.09
N SER A 245 5.84 6.14 19.00
CA SER A 245 5.25 7.31 19.65
C SER A 245 3.97 7.80 18.97
N ALA A 246 3.59 7.26 17.81
CA ALA A 246 2.41 7.68 17.06
C ALA A 246 1.09 7.15 17.65
N ASP A 247 1.12 6.03 18.40
CA ASP A 247 -0.04 5.45 19.09
C ASP A 247 -1.31 5.39 18.22
N LEU A 248 -1.19 4.77 17.05
CA LEU A 248 -2.23 4.72 16.01
C LEU A 248 -3.26 3.64 16.33
N VAL A 249 -2.81 2.43 16.64
CA VAL A 249 -3.67 1.24 16.78
C VAL A 249 -4.67 1.43 17.93
N SER A 250 -4.21 1.96 19.06
CA SER A 250 -5.04 2.09 20.26
C SER A 250 -6.24 3.02 20.12
N GLN A 251 -6.29 3.82 19.05
CA GLN A 251 -7.41 4.70 18.72
C GLN A 251 -8.62 3.94 18.15
N PHE A 252 -8.41 2.72 17.67
CA PHE A 252 -9.42 1.91 16.98
C PHE A 252 -9.91 0.76 17.87
N LYS A 253 -10.89 1.05 18.73
CA LYS A 253 -11.53 0.06 19.63
C LYS A 253 -12.98 -0.25 19.27
N GLY A 254 -13.49 0.41 18.22
CA GLY A 254 -14.85 0.23 17.74
C GLY A 254 -14.98 -1.01 16.84
N PRO A 255 -16.21 -1.46 16.55
CA PRO A 255 -16.46 -2.62 15.70
C PRO A 255 -16.21 -2.35 14.21
N VAL A 256 -15.84 -1.12 13.84
CA VAL A 256 -15.61 -0.68 12.47
C VAL A 256 -14.38 0.22 12.42
N VAL A 257 -13.50 -0.05 11.46
CA VAL A 257 -12.29 0.67 11.10
C VAL A 257 -12.38 1.02 9.62
N LEU A 258 -12.74 2.26 9.30
CA LEU A 258 -12.80 2.72 7.92
C LEU A 258 -11.42 3.19 7.44
N PRO A 259 -11.04 2.93 6.18
CA PRO A 259 -9.78 3.40 5.61
C PRO A 259 -9.53 4.91 5.74
N LEU A 260 -10.59 5.74 5.70
CA LEU A 260 -10.43 7.17 5.91
C LEU A 260 -10.09 7.52 7.36
N ASP A 261 -10.65 6.82 8.33
CA ASP A 261 -10.40 7.08 9.75
C ASP A 261 -8.93 6.76 10.08
N THR A 262 -8.36 5.72 9.46
CA THR A 262 -6.92 5.42 9.61
C THR A 262 -6.03 6.50 8.99
N ILE A 263 -6.40 7.06 7.84
CA ILE A 263 -5.68 8.20 7.24
C ILE A 263 -5.78 9.44 8.14
N LYS A 264 -6.97 9.73 8.70
CA LYS A 264 -7.18 10.84 9.66
C LYS A 264 -6.31 10.67 10.91
N ALA A 265 -6.20 9.45 11.46
CA ALA A 265 -5.35 9.16 12.61
C ALA A 265 -3.86 9.38 12.28
N ILE A 266 -3.39 8.91 11.13
CA ILE A 266 -2.00 9.12 10.67
C ILE A 266 -1.71 10.62 10.47
N LYS A 267 -2.66 11.36 9.88
CA LYS A 267 -2.56 12.82 9.71
C LYS A 267 -2.48 13.53 11.07
N SER A 268 -3.34 13.16 12.00
CA SER A 268 -3.40 13.75 13.35
C SER A 268 -2.14 13.45 14.17
N ALA A 269 -1.52 12.29 13.95
CA ALA A 269 -0.21 11.94 14.53
C ALA A 269 0.97 12.69 13.89
N GLY A 270 0.72 13.58 12.92
CA GLY A 270 1.75 14.37 12.25
C GLY A 270 2.68 13.52 11.38
N LEU A 271 2.22 12.38 10.87
CA LEU A 271 3.03 11.46 10.06
C LEU A 271 3.06 11.81 8.58
N ILE A 272 2.16 12.67 8.07
CA ILE A 272 2.04 12.98 6.65
C ILE A 272 2.94 14.18 6.31
N MET A 273 3.86 13.98 5.35
CA MET A 273 4.75 15.01 4.81
C MET A 273 4.15 15.70 3.58
N ASP A 274 3.62 14.92 2.64
CA ASP A 274 3.11 15.40 1.36
C ASP A 274 1.91 14.57 0.91
N GLU A 275 1.05 15.18 0.09
CA GLU A 275 -0.22 14.63 -0.36
C GLU A 275 -0.34 14.81 -1.87
N THR A 276 -0.27 13.70 -2.62
CA THR A 276 -0.29 13.70 -4.09
C THR A 276 -1.57 13.04 -4.60
N PHE A 277 -2.28 13.75 -5.48
CA PHE A 277 -3.43 13.22 -6.19
C PHE A 277 -3.02 12.63 -7.54
N ARG A 278 -3.45 11.39 -7.80
CA ARG A 278 -3.28 10.72 -9.08
C ARG A 278 -4.64 10.46 -9.73
N PRO A 279 -4.97 11.19 -10.82
CA PRO A 279 -6.24 11.00 -11.49
C PRO A 279 -6.26 9.67 -12.25
N SER A 280 -7.39 8.99 -12.16
CA SER A 280 -7.74 7.82 -12.96
C SER A 280 -7.82 8.17 -14.45
N LYS A 281 -7.82 7.14 -15.32
CA LYS A 281 -8.10 7.34 -16.74
C LYS A 281 -9.44 8.04 -16.98
N VAL A 282 -10.48 7.69 -16.20
CA VAL A 282 -11.81 8.29 -16.35
C VAL A 282 -11.80 9.78 -16.00
N THR A 283 -11.13 10.16 -14.91
CA THR A 283 -10.99 11.57 -14.51
C THR A 283 -10.21 12.37 -15.56
N ARG A 284 -9.14 11.79 -16.13
CA ARG A 284 -8.38 12.40 -17.24
C ARG A 284 -9.24 12.59 -18.49
N ILE A 285 -9.98 11.56 -18.90
CA ILE A 285 -10.88 11.60 -20.06
C ILE A 285 -11.97 12.66 -19.87
N ARG A 286 -12.61 12.70 -18.70
CA ARG A 286 -13.66 13.69 -18.40
C ARG A 286 -13.12 15.11 -18.47
N HIS A 287 -11.96 15.38 -17.86
CA HIS A 287 -11.31 16.69 -17.92
C HIS A 287 -11.00 17.12 -19.35
N LEU A 288 -10.55 16.19 -20.19
CA LEU A 288 -10.30 16.47 -21.61
C LEU A 288 -11.58 16.76 -22.40
N ILE A 289 -12.68 16.05 -22.09
CA ILE A 289 -14.00 16.31 -22.69
C ILE A 289 -14.51 17.71 -22.31
N GLU A 290 -14.40 18.10 -21.04
CA GLU A 290 -14.84 19.43 -20.55
C GLU A 290 -14.05 20.59 -21.18
N ALA A 291 -12.85 20.32 -21.71
CA ALA A 291 -12.00 21.30 -22.37
C ALA A 291 -12.22 21.41 -23.89
N LEU A 292 -13.14 20.61 -24.46
CA LEU A 292 -13.43 20.54 -25.88
C LEU A 292 -14.90 20.90 -26.16
N ASP A 293 -15.15 21.44 -27.35
CA ASP A 293 -16.50 21.65 -27.88
C ASP A 293 -17.00 20.40 -28.63
N ASP A 294 -18.29 20.36 -28.97
CA ASP A 294 -18.91 19.20 -29.65
C ASP A 294 -18.17 18.82 -30.97
N PRO A 295 -17.77 19.76 -31.85
CA PRO A 295 -17.03 19.41 -33.07
C PRO A 295 -15.67 18.75 -32.79
N ALA A 296 -14.97 19.18 -31.75
CA ALA A 296 -13.71 18.55 -31.36
C ALA A 296 -13.92 17.16 -30.73
N ILE A 297 -14.98 16.99 -29.94
CA ILE A 297 -15.37 15.68 -29.37
C ILE A 297 -15.74 14.70 -30.49
N ASP A 298 -16.47 15.16 -31.51
CA ASP A 298 -16.82 14.36 -32.68
C ASP A 298 -15.57 13.94 -33.47
N SER A 299 -14.61 14.87 -33.64
CA SER A 299 -13.33 14.58 -34.28
C SER A 299 -12.52 13.54 -33.50
N ALA A 300 -12.44 13.68 -32.17
CA ALA A 300 -11.80 12.70 -31.29
C ALA A 300 -12.47 11.32 -31.41
N THR A 301 -13.81 11.29 -31.41
CA THR A 301 -14.62 10.07 -31.57
C THR A 301 -14.37 9.42 -32.92
N GLY A 302 -14.30 10.21 -34.00
CA GLY A 302 -13.97 9.75 -35.33
C GLY A 302 -12.59 9.09 -35.39
N ILE A 303 -11.59 9.65 -34.71
CA ILE A 303 -10.25 9.04 -34.58
C ILE A 303 -10.31 7.73 -33.80
N ILE A 304 -10.97 7.73 -32.64
CA ILE A 304 -11.09 6.55 -31.76
C ILE A 304 -11.75 5.39 -32.51
N MET A 305 -12.79 5.68 -33.30
CA MET A 305 -13.52 4.71 -34.11
C MET A 305 -12.81 4.34 -35.43
N GLY A 306 -11.72 5.03 -35.79
CA GLY A 306 -10.97 4.83 -37.02
C GLY A 306 -11.65 5.37 -38.28
N ARG A 307 -12.62 6.28 -38.14
CA ARG A 307 -13.31 6.98 -39.23
C ARG A 307 -12.53 8.17 -39.77
N ILE A 308 -11.72 8.79 -38.90
CA ILE A 308 -10.88 9.95 -39.22
C ILE A 308 -9.42 9.55 -38.99
N SER A 309 -8.55 9.92 -39.92
CA SER A 309 -7.10 9.81 -39.72
C SER A 309 -6.63 10.92 -38.78
N PRO A 310 -5.88 10.62 -37.70
CA PRO A 310 -5.29 11.64 -36.83
C PRO A 310 -4.44 12.69 -37.56
N MET A 311 -3.91 12.33 -38.72
CA MET A 311 -3.07 13.19 -39.55
C MET A 311 -3.85 14.27 -40.30
N ASP A 312 -5.16 14.09 -40.44
CA ASP A 312 -6.00 14.92 -41.32
C ASP A 312 -6.76 16.01 -40.53
N LEU A 313 -6.55 16.10 -39.20
CA LEU A 313 -7.19 17.07 -38.30
C LEU A 313 -6.99 18.55 -38.70
N GLY A 314 -5.89 18.86 -39.38
CA GLY A 314 -5.61 20.22 -39.88
C GLY A 314 -6.22 20.52 -41.26
N VAL A 315 -6.86 19.53 -41.89
CA VAL A 315 -7.37 19.59 -43.28
C VAL A 315 -8.88 19.30 -43.32
N THR A 316 -9.55 19.23 -42.17
CA THR A 316 -11.00 19.07 -42.05
C THR A 316 -11.76 20.34 -42.48
N PRO A 317 -13.04 20.24 -42.87
CA PRO A 317 -13.86 21.40 -43.27
C PRO A 317 -13.97 22.49 -42.19
N VAL A 318 -13.79 22.12 -40.93
CA VAL A 318 -13.62 23.02 -39.78
C VAL A 318 -12.22 22.77 -39.22
N PRO A 319 -11.22 23.63 -39.51
CA PRO A 319 -9.87 23.48 -38.99
C PRO A 319 -9.84 23.86 -37.51
N HIS A 320 -9.31 22.97 -36.67
CA HIS A 320 -9.07 23.26 -35.26
C HIS A 320 -7.74 24.01 -35.09
N PRO A 321 -7.66 25.02 -34.20
CA PRO A 321 -6.39 25.58 -33.75
C PRO A 321 -5.45 24.49 -33.21
N LEU A 322 -4.13 24.73 -33.25
CA LEU A 322 -3.12 23.72 -32.90
C LEU A 322 -3.29 23.19 -31.47
N ASP A 323 -3.74 24.03 -30.53
CA ASP A 323 -4.01 23.62 -29.15
C ASP A 323 -5.23 22.70 -29.04
N GLN A 324 -6.28 22.98 -29.81
CA GLN A 324 -7.46 22.14 -29.87
C GLN A 324 -7.16 20.80 -30.57
N GLN A 325 -6.34 20.80 -31.64
CA GLN A 325 -5.86 19.56 -32.25
C GLN A 325 -5.08 18.68 -31.28
N ALA A 326 -4.21 19.28 -30.45
CA ALA A 326 -3.47 18.55 -29.43
C ALA A 326 -4.40 17.92 -28.39
N LYS A 327 -5.39 18.68 -27.88
CA LYS A 327 -6.39 18.19 -26.92
C LYS A 327 -7.25 17.07 -27.49
N ILE A 328 -7.65 17.16 -28.76
CA ILE A 328 -8.38 16.09 -29.49
C ILE A 328 -7.54 14.81 -29.51
N LEU A 329 -6.27 14.92 -29.88
CA LEU A 329 -5.36 13.77 -29.96
C LEU A 329 -5.04 13.18 -28.58
N ASP A 330 -4.90 14.03 -27.56
CA ASP A 330 -4.70 13.60 -26.18
C ASP A 330 -5.95 12.84 -25.66
N LEU A 331 -7.17 13.34 -25.93
CA LEU A 331 -8.43 12.63 -25.63
C LEU A 331 -8.51 11.29 -26.37
N SER A 332 -8.21 11.27 -27.67
CA SER A 332 -8.19 10.03 -28.45
C SER A 332 -7.20 9.00 -27.90
N ALA A 333 -6.01 9.44 -27.50
CA ALA A 333 -4.98 8.57 -26.93
C ALA A 333 -5.42 7.96 -25.59
N GLU A 334 -5.94 8.79 -24.66
CA GLU A 334 -6.46 8.32 -23.37
C GLU A 334 -7.63 7.35 -23.54
N GLN A 335 -8.60 7.68 -24.41
CA GLN A 335 -9.76 6.84 -24.64
C GLN A 335 -9.38 5.51 -25.31
N LEU A 336 -8.44 5.50 -26.26
CA LEU A 336 -7.95 4.26 -26.87
C LEU A 336 -7.30 3.34 -25.83
N GLN A 337 -6.52 3.89 -24.90
CA GLN A 337 -5.97 3.11 -23.79
C GLN A 337 -7.08 2.56 -22.90
N TYR A 338 -8.06 3.38 -22.54
CA TYR A 338 -9.21 2.97 -21.74
C TYR A 338 -9.98 1.82 -22.40
N LEU A 339 -10.29 1.92 -23.70
CA LEU A 339 -10.99 0.88 -24.45
C LEU A 339 -10.18 -0.43 -24.54
N TYR A 340 -8.85 -0.34 -24.66
CA TYR A 340 -7.99 -1.52 -24.66
C TYR A 340 -7.99 -2.22 -23.29
N VAL A 341 -7.86 -1.46 -22.20
CA VAL A 341 -7.88 -2.02 -20.85
C VAL A 341 -9.26 -2.62 -20.50
N LYS A 342 -10.35 -2.00 -20.97
CA LYS A 342 -11.71 -2.54 -20.89
C LYS A 342 -11.96 -3.73 -21.82
N LYS A 343 -10.98 -4.15 -22.62
CA LYS A 343 -11.08 -5.23 -23.62
C LYS A 343 -12.19 -4.99 -24.67
N THR A 344 -12.57 -3.74 -24.89
CA THR A 344 -13.57 -3.34 -25.90
C THR A 344 -12.97 -3.31 -27.30
N ILE A 345 -11.65 -3.08 -27.40
CA ILE A 345 -10.89 -3.20 -28.66
C ILE A 345 -9.76 -4.20 -28.48
N ASP A 346 -9.43 -4.91 -29.56
CA ASP A 346 -8.31 -5.85 -29.56
C ASP A 346 -6.94 -5.13 -29.61
N LYS A 347 -5.87 -5.88 -29.33
CA LYS A 347 -4.51 -5.35 -29.29
C LYS A 347 -4.05 -4.75 -30.62
N LYS A 348 -4.40 -5.35 -31.76
CA LYS A 348 -4.00 -4.87 -33.09
C LYS A 348 -4.68 -3.54 -33.38
N THR A 349 -6.00 -3.47 -33.20
CA THR A 349 -6.78 -2.24 -33.35
C THR A 349 -6.26 -1.13 -32.44
N TYR A 350 -6.00 -1.44 -31.17
CA TYR A 350 -5.40 -0.49 -30.22
C TYR A 350 -4.05 0.02 -30.71
N GLN A 351 -3.10 -0.87 -31.01
CA GLN A 351 -1.74 -0.50 -31.42
C GLN A 351 -1.75 0.37 -32.68
N GLU A 352 -2.53 0.00 -33.69
CA GLU A 352 -2.60 0.74 -34.95
C GLU A 352 -3.14 2.17 -34.73
N ARG A 353 -4.27 2.32 -34.03
CA ARG A 353 -4.90 3.62 -33.81
C ARG A 353 -4.11 4.49 -32.84
N PHE A 354 -3.61 3.89 -31.76
CA PHE A 354 -2.85 4.59 -30.74
C PHE A 354 -1.53 5.13 -31.29
N LEU A 355 -0.77 4.32 -32.03
CA LEU A 355 0.50 4.78 -32.64
C LEU A 355 0.28 5.89 -33.68
N LYS A 356 -0.77 5.79 -34.51
CA LYS A 356 -1.13 6.86 -35.45
C LYS A 356 -1.48 8.16 -34.73
N THR A 357 -2.22 8.07 -33.63
CA THR A 357 -2.61 9.21 -32.78
C THR A 357 -1.37 9.85 -32.15
N LEU A 358 -0.49 9.05 -31.53
CA LEU A 358 0.77 9.56 -30.94
C LEU A 358 1.69 10.20 -31.99
N LYS A 359 1.76 9.63 -33.20
CA LYS A 359 2.55 10.18 -34.31
C LYS A 359 2.02 11.52 -34.80
N ALA A 360 0.71 11.72 -34.83
CA ALA A 360 0.12 13.02 -35.13
C ALA A 360 0.40 14.00 -33.98
N ARG A 361 0.23 13.58 -32.73
CA ARG A 361 0.42 14.42 -31.54
C ARG A 361 1.86 14.92 -31.40
N SER A 362 2.85 14.09 -31.71
CA SER A 362 4.26 14.46 -31.63
C SER A 362 4.69 15.52 -32.65
N ARG A 363 3.97 15.62 -33.78
CA ARG A 363 4.24 16.64 -34.82
C ARG A 363 3.79 18.05 -34.40
N LEU A 364 2.88 18.16 -33.43
CA LEU A 364 2.40 19.44 -32.92
C LEU A 364 3.36 20.10 -31.92
N GLY A 365 4.46 19.41 -31.55
CA GLY A 365 5.46 19.93 -30.63
C GLY A 365 5.02 19.96 -29.15
N VAL A 366 5.89 20.54 -28.32
CA VAL A 366 5.62 20.79 -26.89
C VAL A 366 4.75 22.03 -26.80
N MET A 367 3.52 21.85 -26.32
CA MET A 367 2.63 22.98 -26.03
C MET A 367 3.09 23.69 -24.76
N SER A 368 2.75 24.97 -24.62
CA SER A 368 3.14 25.76 -23.45
C SER A 368 2.63 25.10 -22.16
N ALA A 369 3.42 25.17 -21.08
CA ALA A 369 3.02 24.62 -19.79
C ALA A 369 1.82 25.37 -19.16
N GLU A 370 1.50 26.57 -19.65
CA GLU A 370 0.36 27.38 -19.22
C GLU A 370 -0.98 26.86 -19.78
N ASP A 371 -0.98 26.19 -20.94
CA ASP A 371 -2.19 25.66 -21.60
C ASP A 371 -2.64 24.30 -21.06
N ALA A 372 -1.75 23.58 -20.37
CA ALA A 372 -2.09 22.36 -19.66
C ALA A 372 -2.83 22.73 -18.37
N LYS A 373 -4.13 23.08 -18.46
CA LYS A 373 -4.99 23.19 -17.29
C LYS A 373 -4.80 21.92 -16.45
N LYS A 374 -4.20 22.07 -15.27
CA LYS A 374 -4.00 20.97 -14.33
C LYS A 374 -5.37 20.35 -14.06
N ILE A 375 -5.45 19.02 -14.13
CA ILE A 375 -6.66 18.29 -13.77
C ILE A 375 -7.07 18.76 -12.38
N PRO A 376 -8.31 19.25 -12.17
CA PRO A 376 -8.77 19.69 -10.89
C PRO A 376 -8.55 18.60 -9.84
N VAL A 377 -7.85 18.96 -8.77
CA VAL A 377 -7.65 18.07 -7.63
C VAL A 377 -8.95 18.10 -6.82
N PRO A 378 -9.65 16.97 -6.63
CA PRO A 378 -10.86 16.94 -5.82
C PRO A 378 -10.53 17.27 -4.36
N PRO A 379 -11.53 17.62 -3.52
CA PRO A 379 -11.32 17.72 -2.09
C PRO A 379 -10.70 16.44 -1.53
N GLN A 380 -9.77 16.62 -0.59
CA GLN A 380 -9.14 15.55 0.14
C GLN A 380 -10.17 14.70 0.90
N PRO A 381 -10.22 13.37 0.69
CA PRO A 381 -11.25 12.51 1.29
C PRO A 381 -11.28 12.58 2.82
N GLU A 382 -10.13 12.68 3.46
CA GLU A 382 -9.97 12.73 4.92
C GLU A 382 -10.37 14.09 5.52
N ARG A 383 -10.67 15.11 4.71
CA ARG A 383 -11.30 16.37 5.17
C ARG A 383 -12.83 16.30 5.23
N GLY A 384 -13.43 15.18 4.80
CA GLY A 384 -14.87 14.95 4.94
C GLY A 384 -15.30 14.80 6.40
N HIS A 385 -16.62 14.77 6.63
CA HIS A 385 -17.22 14.60 7.96
C HIS A 385 -16.68 13.35 8.68
N ASP A 386 -16.64 13.40 10.00
CA ASP A 386 -16.33 12.25 10.84
C ASP A 386 -17.44 11.21 10.77
N SER A 387 -17.04 9.95 10.81
CA SER A 387 -17.90 8.77 10.70
C SER A 387 -18.72 8.54 11.97
#